data_AF-A0A244E243-F1
#
_entry.id   AF-A0A244E243-F1
#
_cell.length_a   1.000
_cell.length_b   1.000
_cell.length_c   1.000
_cell.angle_alpha   90.00
_cell.angle_beta   90.00
_cell.angle_gamma   90.00
#
_symmetry.space_group_name_H-M   'P 1'
#
loop_
_entity.id
_entity.type
_entity.pdbx_description
1 polymer ?
#
loop_
_entity_poly.entity_id
_entity_poly.type
_entity_poly.pdbx_seq_one_letter_code
_entity_poly.pdbx_strand_id
1 'polypeptide(L)'
;MQMLGTIQRGLQIGALVRLADGSYAQVNGDVVEPLSKSRVEFALLAAKGARPPEAPVANASRPSPSTVVVIKKRRKIVLPIDA
;
A
#
# COMPACT_ATOMS: atom_id res chain seq x y z
N MET A 1 -11.44 -10.24 -10.60
CA MET A 1 -10.94 -9.43 -9.46
C MET A 1 -12.07 -9.26 -8.47
N GLN A 2 -11.82 -9.42 -7.18
CA GLN A 2 -12.82 -9.30 -6.13
C GLN A 2 -12.36 -8.28 -5.09
N MET A 3 -13.19 -7.29 -4.79
CA MET A 3 -12.92 -6.36 -3.69
C MET A 3 -13.20 -7.05 -2.35
N LEU A 4 -12.26 -6.97 -1.42
CA LEU A 4 -12.37 -7.58 -0.10
C LEU A 4 -12.62 -6.57 1.02
N GLY A 5 -12.27 -5.30 0.80
CA GLY A 5 -12.48 -4.23 1.77
C GLY A 5 -11.50 -3.09 1.56
N THR A 6 -11.11 -2.45 2.66
CA THR A 6 -10.10 -1.39 2.67
C THR A 6 -8.88 -1.83 3.44
N ILE A 7 -7.70 -1.42 2.97
CA ILE A 7 -6.42 -1.61 3.66
C ILE A 7 -5.79 -0.26 3.96
N GLN A 8 -5.23 -0.12 5.16
CA GLN A 8 -4.43 1.02 5.54
C GLN A 8 -2.95 0.62 5.56
N ARG A 9 -2.14 1.30 4.75
CA ARG A 9 -0.69 1.14 4.72
C ARG A 9 -0.04 2.49 5.06
N GLY A 10 0.34 2.62 6.33
CA GLY A 10 0.81 3.90 6.86
C GLY A 10 -0.30 4.93 6.84
N LEU A 11 -0.09 6.04 6.11
CA LEU A 11 -1.05 7.12 5.94
C LEU A 11 -1.98 6.94 4.73
N GLN A 12 -1.72 5.92 3.90
CA GLN A 12 -2.52 5.68 2.71
C GLN A 12 -3.58 4.63 3.01
N ILE A 13 -4.84 4.94 2.68
CA ILE A 13 -5.95 4.01 2.75
C ILE A 13 -6.37 3.70 1.32
N GLY A 14 -6.51 2.41 1.00
CA GLY A 14 -6.89 1.95 -0.33
C GLY A 14 -7.82 0.77 -0.33
N ALA A 15 -8.31 0.41 -1.51
CA ALA A 15 -9.14 -0.78 -1.68
C ALA A 15 -8.25 -2.03 -1.67
N LEU A 16 -8.57 -2.99 -0.80
CA LEU A 16 -7.96 -4.32 -0.84
C LEU A 16 -8.71 -5.16 -1.87
N VAL A 17 -7.99 -5.63 -2.88
CA VAL A 17 -8.54 -6.43 -3.99
C VAL A 17 -7.78 -7.74 -4.11
N ARG A 18 -8.52 -8.81 -4.34
CA ARG A 18 -7.98 -10.11 -4.78
C ARG A 18 -7.98 -10.15 -6.31
N LEU A 19 -6.81 -10.38 -6.89
CA LEU A 19 -6.64 -10.52 -8.32
C LEU A 19 -7.06 -11.92 -8.79
N ALA A 20 -7.23 -12.09 -10.10
CA ALA A 20 -7.67 -13.35 -10.70
C ALA A 20 -6.66 -14.51 -10.52
N ASP A 21 -5.39 -14.16 -10.36
CA ASP A 21 -4.29 -15.07 -10.03
C ASP A 21 -4.28 -15.49 -8.54
N GLY A 22 -5.20 -14.96 -7.73
CA GLY A 22 -5.28 -15.20 -6.30
C GLY A 22 -4.27 -14.40 -5.46
N SER A 23 -3.54 -13.45 -6.06
CA SER A 23 -2.72 -12.47 -5.35
C SER A 23 -3.59 -11.36 -4.75
N TYR A 24 -3.00 -10.58 -3.85
CA TYR A 24 -3.66 -9.43 -3.23
C TYR A 24 -2.99 -8.14 -3.70
N ALA A 25 -3.78 -7.10 -3.91
CA ALA A 25 -3.25 -5.77 -4.21
C ALA A 25 -4.04 -4.69 -3.47
N GLN A 26 -3.36 -3.58 -3.23
CA GLN A 26 -3.97 -2.32 -2.83
C GLN A 26 -4.24 -1.51 -4.10
N VAL A 27 -5.48 -1.08 -4.27
CA VAL A 27 -5.91 -0.25 -5.40
C VAL A 27 -6.29 1.13 -4.90
N ASN A 28 -5.63 2.15 -5.45
CA ASN A 28 -5.84 3.57 -5.16
C ASN A 28 -6.07 4.33 -6.47
N GLY A 29 -7.34 4.46 -6.88
CA GLY A 29 -7.67 4.98 -8.21
C GLY A 29 -7.03 4.09 -9.29
N ASP A 30 -6.13 4.67 -10.08
CA ASP A 30 -5.41 3.97 -11.16
C ASP A 30 -4.15 3.24 -10.69
N VAL A 31 -3.73 3.42 -9.44
CA VAL A 31 -2.51 2.80 -8.91
C VAL A 31 -2.85 1.44 -8.30
N VAL A 32 -2.25 0.37 -8.85
CA VAL A 32 -2.37 -0.99 -8.32
C VAL A 32 -1.01 -1.40 -7.73
N GLU A 33 -0.94 -1.52 -6.41
CA GLU A 33 0.24 -2.00 -5.70
C GLU A 33 0.06 -3.45 -5.24
N PRO A 34 0.89 -4.40 -5.73
CA PRO A 34 0.83 -5.78 -5.26
C PRO A 34 1.26 -5.89 -3.80
N LEU A 35 0.54 -6.70 -3.04
CA LEU A 35 0.78 -6.97 -1.63
C LEU A 35 1.33 -8.38 -1.43
N SER A 36 2.17 -8.53 -0.40
CA SER A 36 2.66 -9.84 0.03
C SER A 36 1.50 -10.72 0.51
N LYS A 37 1.30 -11.84 -0.18
CA LYS A 37 0.21 -12.79 0.10
C LYS A 37 0.19 -13.26 1.55
N SER A 38 1.32 -13.69 2.09
CA SER A 38 1.44 -14.19 3.47
C SER A 38 1.06 -13.13 4.50
N ARG A 39 1.42 -11.87 4.27
CA ARG A 39 1.11 -10.77 5.20
C ARG A 39 -0.39 -10.45 5.21
N VAL A 40 -1.03 -10.51 4.04
CA VAL A 40 -2.48 -10.27 3.91
C VAL A 40 -3.27 -11.44 4.50
N GLU A 41 -2.86 -12.68 4.25
CA GLU A 41 -3.50 -13.86 4.82
C GLU A 41 -3.40 -13.88 6.35
N PHE A 42 -2.23 -13.57 6.91
CA PHE A 42 -2.05 -13.45 8.36
C PHE A 42 -2.95 -12.37 8.97
N ALA A 43 -3.06 -11.20 8.32
CA ALA A 43 -3.93 -10.12 8.78
C ALA A 43 -5.43 -10.49 8.67
N LEU A 44 -5.84 -11.18 7.61
CA LEU A 44 -7.20 -11.70 7.43
C LEU A 44 -7.56 -12.74 8.49
N LEU A 45 -6.62 -13.64 8.81
CA LEU A 45 -6.77 -14.63 9.88
C LEU A 45 -6.91 -13.94 11.25
N ALA A 46 -6.07 -12.96 11.55
CA ALA A 46 -6.15 -12.18 12.78
C ALA A 46 -7.48 -11.41 12.86
N ALA A 47 -7.94 -10.80 11.76
CA ALA A 47 -9.21 -10.08 11.70
C ALA A 47 -10.43 -11.00 11.86
N LYS A 48 -10.36 -12.24 11.36
CA LYS A 48 -11.42 -13.25 11.57
C LYS A 48 -11.51 -13.75 13.01
N GLY A 49 -10.41 -13.71 13.76
CA GLY A 49 -10.38 -14.06 15.19
C GLY A 49 -10.75 -12.89 16.13
N ALA A 50 -10.69 -11.65 15.64
CA ALA A 50 -11.00 -10.46 16.43
C ALA A 50 -12.49 -10.10 16.30
N ARG A 51 -13.19 -10.12 17.43
CA ARG A 51 -14.55 -9.58 17.65
C ARG A 51 -14.69 -8.19 16.99
N PRO A 52 -15.86 -7.81 16.44
CA PRO A 52 -16.01 -6.55 15.69
C PRO A 52 -15.58 -5.34 16.54
N PRO A 53 -14.80 -4.40 15.98
CA PRO A 53 -14.46 -3.18 16.69
C PRO A 53 -15.72 -2.30 16.82
N GLU A 54 -15.98 -1.88 18.05
CA GLU A 54 -16.84 -0.73 18.36
C GLU A 54 -16.44 0.49 17.52
N ALA A 55 -17.42 1.35 17.24
CA ALA A 55 -17.34 2.53 16.39
C ALA A 55 -16.11 3.43 16.67
N PRO A 56 -15.60 4.17 15.67
CA PRO A 56 -14.30 4.84 15.78
C PRO A 56 -14.37 6.03 16.73
N VAL A 57 -13.58 5.98 17.81
CA VAL A 57 -13.23 7.17 18.61
C VAL A 57 -12.23 8.02 17.82
N ALA A 58 -12.64 9.24 17.49
CA ALA A 58 -11.80 10.26 16.88
C ALA A 58 -10.68 10.66 17.86
N ASN A 59 -9.47 10.13 17.67
CA ASN A 59 -8.32 10.51 18.48
C ASN A 59 -7.41 11.49 17.73
N ALA A 60 -7.15 12.60 18.41
CA ALA A 60 -6.51 13.83 17.98
C ALA A 60 -5.17 13.63 17.23
N SER A 61 -5.02 14.46 16.19
CA SER A 61 -3.84 14.62 15.35
C SER A 61 -2.56 14.89 16.17
N ARG A 62 -1.59 13.97 16.11
CA ARG A 62 -0.19 14.26 16.45
C ARG A 62 0.60 14.44 15.15
N PRO A 63 1.41 15.51 15.00
CA PRO A 63 2.23 15.67 13.81
C PRO A 63 3.32 14.60 13.78
N SER A 64 3.29 13.74 12.75
CA SER A 64 4.34 12.76 12.47
C SER A 64 5.57 13.44 11.83
N PRO A 65 6.81 13.03 12.18
CA PRO A 65 8.02 13.61 11.60
C PRO A 65 8.11 13.33 10.10
N SER A 66 8.46 14.35 9.30
CA SER A 66 8.60 14.26 7.85
C SER A 66 9.77 13.36 7.44
N THR A 67 9.50 12.33 6.65
CA THR A 67 10.54 11.48 6.04
C THR A 67 11.26 12.25 4.94
N VAL A 68 12.56 12.47 5.11
CA VAL A 68 13.42 13.13 4.12
C VAL A 68 13.77 12.15 3.00
N VAL A 69 13.44 12.49 1.76
CA VAL A 69 13.78 11.71 0.58
C VAL A 69 14.88 12.45 -0.19
N VAL A 70 16.06 11.83 -0.30
CA VAL A 70 17.18 12.40 -1.06
C VAL A 70 17.07 11.97 -2.52
N ILE A 71 16.64 12.88 -3.39
CA ILE A 71 16.54 12.63 -4.84
C ILE A 71 17.92 12.87 -5.47
N LYS A 72 18.55 11.81 -5.98
CA LYS A 72 19.84 11.89 -6.67
C LYS A 72 19.65 12.11 -8.17
N LYS A 73 20.37 13.09 -8.73
CA LYS A 73 20.34 13.43 -10.16
C LYS A 73 20.73 12.22 -11.03
N ARG A 74 19.85 11.85 -11.97
CA ARG A 74 20.07 10.77 -12.95
C ARG A 74 21.23 11.14 -13.88
N ARG A 75 22.21 10.25 -14.08
CA ARG A 75 23.33 10.47 -15.01
C ARG A 75 22.82 10.42 -16.45
N LYS A 76 23.25 11.38 -17.28
CA LYS A 76 23.08 11.34 -18.74
C LYS A 76 24.33 10.70 -19.35
N ILE A 77 24.14 9.65 -20.15
CA ILE A 77 25.20 9.06 -20.97
C ILE A 77 25.14 9.77 -22.32
N VAL A 78 26.22 10.44 -22.69
CA VAL A 78 26.38 11.02 -24.05
C VAL A 78 27.23 10.02 -24.83
N LEU A 79 26.63 9.41 -25.84
CA LEU A 79 27.35 8.55 -26.78
C LEU A 79 28.13 9.44 -27.76
N PRO A 80 29.39 9.14 -28.09
CA PRO A 80 30.11 9.84 -29.15
C PRO A 80 29.40 9.59 -30.48
N ILE A 81 29.14 10.66 -31.23
CA ILE A 81 28.85 10.57 -32.66
C ILE A 81 30.21 10.49 -33.35
N ASP A 82 30.51 9.32 -33.91
CA ASP A 82 31.67 9.11 -34.77
C ASP A 82 31.58 10.02 -36.00
N ALA A 83 32.70 10.68 -36.33
CA ALA A 83 32.91 11.47 -37.54
C ALA A 83 34.21 11.01 -38.21
#